data_AF-A0A3A6NH18-F1
#
_entry.id   AF-A0A3A6NH18-F1
#
_cell.length_a   1.000
_cell.length_b   1.000
_cell.length_c   1.000
_cell.angle_alpha   90.00
_cell.angle_beta   90.00
_cell.angle_gamma   90.00
#
_symmetry.space_group_name_H-M   'P 1'
#
loop_
_entity.id
_entity.type
_entity.pdbx_description
1 polymer ?
#
loop_
_entity_poly.entity_id
_entity_poly.type
_entity_poly.pdbx_seq_one_letter_code
_entity_poly.pdbx_strand_id
1 'polypeptide(L)' 'MLLSDIVTQAEEKPQIDWDAYCRWRIRHSSSLLEPETVPLVWQCSCGAANTTVAGEKYGRCRQCGLVYLSFAR' A
#
# COMPACT_ATOMS: atom_id res chain seq x y z
N MET A 1 -8.72 -14.76 -23.32
CA MET A 1 -8.32 -13.35 -23.50
C MET A 1 -6.84 -13.36 -23.81
N LEU A 2 -6.42 -12.88 -24.99
CA LEU A 2 -5.02 -12.90 -25.40
C LEU A 2 -4.31 -11.68 -24.80
N LEU A 3 -2.99 -11.77 -24.59
CA LEU A 3 -2.17 -10.67 -24.06
C LEU A 3 -2.27 -9.41 -24.92
N SER A 4 -2.42 -9.56 -26.23
CA SER A 4 -2.66 -8.46 -27.17
C SER A 4 -3.92 -7.67 -26.83
N ASP A 5 -4.99 -8.37 -26.46
CA ASP A 5 -6.29 -7.76 -26.16
C ASP A 5 -6.21 -6.96 -24.86
N ILE A 6 -5.45 -7.45 -23.88
CA ILE A 6 -5.22 -6.78 -22.59
C ILE A 6 -4.41 -5.49 -22.77
N VAL A 7 -3.35 -5.54 -23.58
CA VAL A 7 -2.52 -4.35 -23.84
C VAL A 7 -3.31 -3.28 -24.58
N THR A 8 -4.09 -3.68 -25.59
CA THR A 8 -4.94 -2.76 -26.37
C THR A 8 -5.99 -2.09 -25.48
N GLN A 9 -6.61 -2.86 -24.57
CA GLN A 9 -7.59 -2.35 -23.63
C GLN A 9 -6.98 -1.43 -22.55
N ALA A 10 -5.70 -1.59 -22.22
CA ALA A 10 -4.98 -0.74 -21.26
C ALA A 10 -4.54 0.61 -21.87
N GLU A 11 -4.41 0.69 -23.19
CA GLU A 11 -4.09 1.92 -23.92
C GLU A 11 -5.31 2.82 -24.14
N GLU A 12 -6.53 2.27 -24.04
CA GLU A 12 -7.76 3.04 -24.13
C GLU A 12 -7.93 3.92 -22.89
N LYS A 13 -8.18 5.22 -23.10
CA LYS A 13 -8.43 6.16 -22.00
C LYS A 13 -9.66 5.67 -21.22
N PRO A 14 -9.51 5.31 -19.93
CA PRO A 14 -10.63 4.76 -19.19
C PRO A 14 -11.78 5.75 -19.15
N GLN A 15 -12.98 5.30 -19.53
CA GLN A 15 -14.20 6.12 -19.53
C GLN A 15 -14.62 6.53 -18.12
N ILE A 16 -14.17 5.78 -17.11
CA ILE A 16 -14.45 6.01 -15.70
C ILE A 16 -13.29 6.81 -15.11
N ASP A 17 -13.61 7.93 -14.47
CA ASP A 17 -12.67 8.68 -13.64
C ASP A 17 -12.32 7.85 -12.40
N TRP A 18 -11.28 7.02 -12.55
CA TRP A 18 -10.76 6.18 -11.49
C TRP A 18 -10.27 6.98 -10.29
N ASP A 19 -9.82 8.21 -10.49
CA ASP A 19 -9.41 9.08 -9.38
C ASP A 19 -10.63 9.54 -8.58
N ALA A 20 -11.71 9.93 -9.25
CA ALA A 20 -12.98 10.25 -8.59
C ALA A 20 -13.56 9.03 -7.87
N TYR A 21 -13.52 7.85 -8.49
CA TYR A 21 -13.95 6.60 -7.86
C TYR A 21 -13.09 6.24 -6.64
N CYS A 22 -11.76 6.33 -6.74
CA CYS A 22 -10.86 6.10 -5.62
C CYS A 22 -11.10 7.10 -4.48
N ARG A 23 -11.25 8.39 -4.78
CA ARG A 23 -11.58 9.42 -3.78
C ARG A 23 -12.94 9.18 -3.13
N TRP A 24 -13.95 8.83 -3.91
CA TRP A 24 -15.28 8.47 -3.40
C TRP A 24 -15.21 7.24 -2.50
N ARG A 25 -14.48 6.21 -2.92
CA ARG A 25 -14.28 4.97 -2.17
C ARG A 25 -13.58 5.24 -0.86
N ILE A 26 -12.49 6.02 -0.86
CA ILE A 26 -11.76 6.43 0.36
C ILE A 26 -12.69 7.22 1.30
N ARG A 27 -13.52 8.13 0.76
CA ARG A 27 -14.44 8.95 1.55
C ARG A 27 -15.60 8.14 2.16
N HIS A 28 -16.08 7.10 1.48
CA HIS A 28 -17.23 6.30 1.91
C HIS A 28 -16.84 4.96 2.55
N SER A 29 -15.57 4.58 2.50
CA SER A 29 -15.01 3.44 3.22
C SER A 29 -14.50 3.84 4.60
N SER A 30 -15.23 4.71 5.32
CA SER A 30 -14.93 5.17 6.68
C SER A 30 -14.96 4.06 7.75
N SER A 31 -14.72 2.82 7.34
CA SER A 31 -14.60 1.60 8.13
C SER A 31 -13.53 0.62 7.59
N LEU A 32 -12.82 0.94 6.49
CA LEU A 32 -11.75 0.10 5.93
C LEU A 32 -10.37 0.79 5.85
N LEU A 33 -10.31 2.09 6.06
CA LEU A 33 -9.08 2.87 6.16
C LEU A 33 -9.11 3.65 7.47
N GLU A 34 -9.11 2.91 8.58
CA GLU A 34 -8.43 3.43 9.76
C GLU A 34 -7.00 3.75 9.30
N PRO A 35 -6.40 4.91 9.63
CA PRO A 35 -4.98 5.15 9.39
C PRO A 35 -4.09 4.02 9.98
N GLU A 36 -4.66 3.23 10.89
CA GLU A 36 -4.13 2.01 11.50
C GLU A 36 -4.18 0.73 10.63
N THR A 37 -4.54 0.77 9.34
CA THR A 37 -4.53 -0.45 8.49
C THR A 37 -3.69 -0.34 7.22
N VAL A 38 -3.01 0.78 6.99
CA VAL A 38 -2.13 0.92 5.82
C VAL A 38 -0.83 0.15 6.07
N PRO A 39 -0.51 -0.90 5.27
CA PRO A 39 0.77 -1.59 5.41
C PRO A 39 1.91 -0.68 4.92
N LEU A 40 2.86 -0.40 5.80
CA LEU A 40 4.09 0.32 5.50
C LEU A 40 5.21 -0.69 5.21
N VAL A 41 5.80 -0.60 4.03
CA VAL A 41 6.95 -1.44 3.63
C VAL A 41 8.24 -0.70 3.91
N TRP A 42 9.20 -1.36 4.57
CA TRP A 42 10.51 -0.80 4.87
C TRP A 42 11.62 -1.84 4.72
N GLN A 43 12.81 -1.37 4.36
CA GLN A 43 13.98 -2.23 4.21
C GLN A 43 14.88 -2.13 5.43
N CYS A 44 15.25 -3.27 6.01
CA CYS A 44 16.23 -3.34 7.08
C CYS A 44 17.65 -3.25 6.52
N SER A 45 18.59 -2.78 7.33
CA SER A 45 20.03 -2.79 7.01
C SER A 45 20.60 -4.18 6.66
N CYS A 46 19.96 -5.27 7.08
CA CYS A 46 20.33 -6.63 6.69
C CYS A 46 19.85 -7.01 5.27
N GLY A 47 19.20 -6.11 4.55
CA GLY A 47 18.67 -6.32 3.20
C GLY A 47 17.23 -6.85 3.15
N ALA A 48 16.67 -7.30 4.28
CA ALA A 48 15.31 -7.85 4.33
C ALA A 48 14.23 -6.77 4.17
N ALA A 49 13.23 -7.04 3.34
CA ALA A 49 12.00 -6.27 3.27
C ALA A 49 11.05 -6.69 4.41
N ASN A 50 10.49 -5.71 5.12
CA ASN A 50 9.56 -5.91 6.21
C ASN A 50 8.30 -5.08 5.98
N THR A 51 7.20 -5.54 6.57
CA THR A 51 5.90 -4.85 6.54
C THR A 51 5.45 -4.62 7.97
N THR A 52 5.10 -3.38 8.28
CA THR A 52 4.51 -2.95 9.57
C THR A 52 3.23 -2.22 9.30
N VAL A 53 2.39 -2.08 10.32
CA VAL A 53 1.13 -1.34 10.19
C VAL A 53 1.39 0.14 10.48
N ALA A 54 0.85 1.04 9.65
CA ALA A 54 0.92 2.46 9.91
C ALA A 54 0.30 2.78 11.28
N GLY A 55 1.03 3.49 12.14
CA GLY A 55 0.64 3.75 13.54
C GLY A 55 1.35 2.86 14.58
N GLU A 56 1.95 1.73 14.19
CA GLU A 56 2.83 0.99 15.09
C GLU A 56 4.05 1.85 15.45
N LYS A 57 4.39 1.98 16.74
CA LYS A 57 5.53 2.78 17.24
C LYS A 57 6.89 2.19 16.87
N TYR A 58 6.92 0.91 16.52
CA TYR A 58 8.14 0.20 16.21
C TYR A 58 7.88 -0.95 15.23
N GLY A 59 8.87 -1.24 14.39
CA GLY A 59 8.90 -2.38 13.48
C GLY A 59 10.05 -3.32 13.82
N ARG A 60 9.78 -4.63 13.91
CA ARG A 60 10.83 -5.64 14.11
C ARG A 60 11.17 -6.34 12.80
N CYS A 61 12.44 -6.38 12.43
CA CYS A 61 12.89 -7.14 11.27
C CYS A 61 12.74 -8.64 11.52
N ARG A 62 12.07 -9.35 10.61
CA ARG A 62 11.87 -10.81 10.73
C ARG A 62 13.15 -11.62 10.58
N GLN A 63 14.17 -11.07 9.92
CA GLN A 63 15.40 -11.79 9.60
C GLN A 63 16.51 -11.60 10.63
N CYS A 64 16.83 -10.36 11.01
CA CYS A 64 17.90 -10.08 11.98
C CYS A 64 17.39 -9.71 13.38
N GLY A 65 16.08 -9.53 13.55
CA GLY A 65 15.48 -9.18 14.84
C GLY A 65 15.66 -7.73 15.28
N LEU A 66 16.35 -6.88 14.51
CA LEU A 66 16.52 -5.45 14.82
C LEU A 66 15.17 -4.74 14.88
N VAL A 67 15.05 -3.82 15.84
CA VAL A 67 13.85 -3.01 16.06
C VAL A 67 14.11 -1.59 15.55
N TYR A 68 13.22 -1.12 14.70
CA TYR A 68 13.23 0.22 14.11
C TYR A 68 12.09 1.02 14.73
N LEU A 69 12.38 2.21 15.25
CA LEU A 69 11.33 3.12 15.69
C LEU A 69 10.67 3.71 14.44
N SER A 70 9.36 3.60 14.34
CA SER A 70 8.64 4.15 13.20
C SER A 70 8.71 5.66 13.23
N PHE A 71 9.00 6.28 12.08
CA PHE A 71 8.91 7.73 11.91
C PHE A 71 7.46 8.10 11.62
N ALA A 72 6.55 7.84 12.55
CA ALA A 72 5.21 8.41 12.48
C ALA A 72 5.35 9.93 12.65
N ARG A 73 5.16 10.67 11.55
CA ARG A 73 5.08 12.14 11.53
C ARG A 73 3.64 12.56 11.34
#